data_AF-A0AAD6TY56-F1
#
_entry.id   AF-A0AAD6TY56-F1
#
_cell.length_a   1.000
_cell.length_b   1.000
_cell.length_c   1.000
_cell.angle_alpha   90.00
_cell.angle_beta   90.00
_cell.angle_gamma   90.00
#
_symmetry.space_group_name_H-M   'P 1'
#
loop_
_entity.id
_entity.type
_entity.pdbx_description
1 polymer ?
#
loop_
_entity_poly.entity_id
_entity_poly.type
_entity_poly.pdbx_seq_one_letter_code
_entity_poly.pdbx_strand_id
1 'polypeptide(L)'
;MRQVISTVLILIVSFLSARQFVAAHPGASDPPPRRRGTPGRRTKSLFINPPALPQLPTAEAVAATGDPLNIDNIQGDILVGMHKDKELFFFFSINDAATFKSKLKSDILPFITTTREILAVDTQPITAAVNIAFSSTGLVTLGVDSTTIGDSDFVAGQFSETGTIGDDPSLWNSAFAGTKIHGVFLLASDTVDNINTELANIQSILGSSIKEIHRLQGAARPGSESGHEHFGFMDGISQPAVNGFTNPVLPGQPQVDHTPGIFLLGEKDDPSQGSRPSWAVDGSFMVFRQLQQLVPEFNQFLTDHPLDTDTLTPEQGSELLGARMVGRWKSGAPIFLSPTADDPELAADPNRNNDFDYLIESDPAPRTENHFNQTRCPFSAHIRKSRPRGDLNPIEQANANLILRASIPYGPEVTDAEAASSTTSVDRGLAFVSYQSNVFNGFLFLQNAWINDATFPFGKVDPTIGVDPIIGSLGGGPKNISGLDPAVPCPDEDNCTGQQDVSHDVVLPRDFVVSRGGEYFFVPSLSGINDIASE
;
A
#
# COMPACT_ATOMS: atom_id res chain seq x y z
N MET A 1 34.62 -22.15 -52.54
CA MET A 1 34.55 -20.91 -53.33
C MET A 1 34.37 -19.77 -52.33
N ARG A 2 35.45 -18.99 -52.07
CA ARG A 2 35.50 -17.66 -51.41
C ARG A 2 34.88 -17.55 -50.01
N GLN A 3 35.34 -16.81 -49.00
CA GLN A 3 36.41 -15.87 -48.65
C GLN A 3 35.88 -15.30 -47.29
N VAL A 4 36.58 -14.83 -46.26
CA VAL A 4 38.01 -14.67 -45.91
C VAL A 4 38.03 -13.93 -44.55
N ILE A 5 38.96 -14.28 -43.65
CA ILE A 5 39.82 -13.38 -42.81
C ILE A 5 39.12 -12.51 -41.74
N SER A 6 39.28 -12.77 -40.44
CA SER A 6 40.41 -12.49 -39.51
C SER A 6 39.89 -11.50 -38.44
N THR A 7 40.33 -11.42 -37.18
CA THR A 7 41.70 -11.42 -36.66
C THR A 7 41.72 -11.67 -35.14
N VAL A 8 42.71 -12.47 -34.74
CA VAL A 8 43.40 -12.73 -33.47
C VAL A 8 43.50 -11.53 -32.49
N LEU A 9 43.28 -11.75 -31.18
CA LEU A 9 44.33 -11.57 -30.14
C LEU A 9 43.95 -12.15 -28.77
N ILE A 10 44.87 -12.99 -28.28
CA ILE A 10 44.95 -13.59 -26.94
C ILE A 10 45.60 -12.56 -26.00
N LEU A 11 45.04 -12.37 -24.80
CA LEU A 11 45.81 -11.81 -23.67
C LEU A 11 45.36 -12.37 -22.31
N ILE A 12 46.21 -13.27 -21.80
CA ILE A 12 46.76 -13.34 -20.44
C ILE A 12 45.78 -13.20 -19.26
N VAL A 13 45.53 -14.33 -18.62
CA VAL A 13 45.01 -14.48 -17.26
C VAL A 13 46.07 -13.97 -16.26
N SER A 14 45.69 -13.01 -15.42
CA SER A 14 46.45 -12.63 -14.22
C SER A 14 45.50 -12.54 -13.04
N PHE A 15 45.68 -13.45 -12.09
CA PHE A 15 45.07 -13.43 -10.77
C PHE A 15 45.47 -12.14 -10.04
N LEU A 16 44.48 -11.30 -9.70
CA LEU A 16 44.62 -10.28 -8.68
C LEU A 16 43.47 -10.41 -7.69
N SER A 17 43.87 -10.43 -6.42
CA SER A 17 43.01 -10.59 -5.26
C SER A 17 41.95 -9.51 -5.19
N ALA A 18 40.69 -9.93 -5.05
CA ALA A 18 39.61 -9.07 -4.63
C ALA A 18 39.87 -8.66 -3.16
N ARG A 19 40.46 -7.48 -2.96
CA ARG A 19 40.30 -6.75 -1.70
C ARG A 19 38.86 -6.27 -1.65
N GLN A 20 38.06 -6.85 -0.77
CA GLN A 20 36.81 -6.28 -0.31
C GLN A 20 37.10 -4.85 0.18
N PHE A 21 36.68 -3.86 -0.60
CA PHE A 21 36.47 -2.53 -0.06
C PHE A 21 35.16 -2.58 0.73
N VAL A 22 35.28 -2.83 2.03
CA VAL A 22 34.24 -2.46 2.98
C VAL A 22 34.15 -0.95 2.94
N ALA A 23 33.15 -0.42 2.24
CA ALA A 23 32.76 0.97 2.38
C ALA A 23 32.24 1.14 3.81
N ALA A 24 33.07 1.75 4.66
CA ALA A 24 32.65 2.16 5.99
C ALA A 24 31.49 3.15 5.84
N HIS A 25 30.34 2.82 6.43
CA HIS A 25 29.25 3.76 6.65
C HIS A 25 29.79 5.01 7.36
N PRO A 26 29.54 6.24 6.86
CA PRO A 26 29.73 7.44 7.66
C PRO A 26 28.55 7.57 8.64
N GLY A 27 28.44 6.62 9.57
CA GLY A 27 27.45 6.62 10.64
C GLY A 27 27.97 7.37 11.87
N ALA A 28 28.07 8.69 11.77
CA ALA A 28 28.09 9.56 12.93
C ALA A 28 27.06 10.66 12.68
N SER A 29 25.78 10.26 12.72
CA SER A 29 24.67 11.20 12.79
C SER A 29 24.74 11.95 14.12
N ASP A 30 24.51 13.26 14.07
CA ASP A 30 24.29 14.06 15.27
C ASP A 30 23.26 13.37 16.18
N PRO A 31 23.41 13.46 17.52
CA PRO A 31 22.44 12.89 18.44
C PRO A 31 21.05 13.44 18.10
N PRO A 32 20.01 12.59 18.11
CA PRO A 32 18.66 13.02 17.76
C PRO A 32 18.26 14.24 18.60
N PRO A 33 17.50 15.18 18.03
CA PRO A 33 17.07 16.39 18.74
C PRO A 33 16.44 16.01 20.08
N ARG A 34 16.73 16.77 21.14
CA ARG A 34 16.21 16.51 22.48
C ARG A 34 14.69 16.49 22.44
N ARG A 35 14.11 15.29 22.52
CA ARG A 35 12.66 15.08 22.53
C ARG A 35 12.05 15.71 23.77
N ARG A 36 10.89 16.34 23.60
CA ARG A 36 10.16 16.92 24.72
C ARG A 36 9.62 15.75 25.54
N GLY A 37 10.03 15.61 26.81
CA GLY A 37 9.53 14.54 27.66
C GLY A 37 8.02 14.70 27.86
N THR A 38 7.24 13.81 27.25
CA THR A 38 5.78 13.76 27.43
C THR A 38 5.50 13.32 28.88
N PRO A 39 4.76 14.09 29.69
CA PRO A 39 4.38 13.64 31.02
C PRO A 39 3.45 12.41 30.90
N GLY A 40 3.88 11.27 31.44
CA GLY A 40 3.10 10.03 31.48
C GLY A 40 3.55 8.99 30.46
N ARG A 41 3.18 7.72 30.70
CA ARG A 41 3.36 6.59 29.79
C ARG A 41 2.01 5.97 29.48
N ARG A 42 1.76 5.56 28.24
CA ARG A 42 0.52 4.83 27.94
C ARG A 42 0.59 3.43 28.56
N THR A 43 -0.57 2.94 28.97
CA THR A 43 -0.77 1.55 29.42
C THR A 43 -1.61 0.74 28.43
N LYS A 44 -2.12 1.38 27.37
CA LYS A 44 -2.89 0.79 26.28
C LYS A 44 -2.34 1.29 24.95
N SER A 45 -2.21 0.37 24.00
CA SER A 45 -1.74 0.67 22.66
C SER A 45 -2.68 1.65 21.93
N LEU A 46 -2.12 2.47 21.06
CA LEU A 46 -2.84 3.23 20.02
C LEU A 46 -3.34 2.35 18.88
N PHE A 47 -2.82 1.12 18.82
CA PHE A 47 -3.10 0.19 17.75
C PHE A 47 -4.22 -0.78 18.06
N ILE A 48 -5.02 -1.08 17.03
CA ILE A 48 -5.84 -2.29 16.97
C ILE A 48 -4.93 -3.51 16.79
N ASN A 49 -5.44 -4.68 17.21
CA ASN A 49 -4.72 -5.93 17.09
C ASN A 49 -5.63 -7.07 16.60
N PRO A 50 -6.14 -7.01 15.35
CA PRO A 50 -6.95 -8.10 14.82
C PRO A 50 -6.07 -9.37 14.66
N PRO A 51 -6.58 -10.56 15.01
CA PRO A 51 -5.79 -11.79 15.00
C PRO A 51 -5.12 -12.13 13.66
N ALA A 52 -5.77 -11.76 12.54
CA ALA A 52 -5.27 -12.06 11.20
C ALA A 52 -4.00 -11.28 10.80
N LEU A 53 -3.69 -10.16 11.49
CA LEU A 53 -2.56 -9.32 11.12
C LEU A 53 -1.25 -9.87 11.69
N PRO A 54 -0.14 -9.82 10.93
CA PRO A 54 1.20 -10.00 11.48
C PRO A 54 1.45 -9.04 12.65
N GLN A 55 2.12 -9.52 13.69
CA GLN A 55 2.55 -8.66 14.79
C GLN A 55 3.71 -7.78 14.35
N LEU A 56 3.73 -6.53 14.81
CA LEU A 56 4.88 -5.65 14.64
C LEU A 56 6.08 -6.16 15.46
N PRO A 57 7.33 -6.03 14.96
CA PRO A 57 8.52 -6.44 15.69
C PRO A 57 8.73 -5.53 16.92
N THR A 58 9.41 -6.05 17.95
CA THR A 58 9.89 -5.16 19.03
C THR A 58 11.14 -4.41 18.58
N ALA A 59 11.46 -3.30 19.24
CA ALA A 59 12.67 -2.55 18.94
C ALA A 59 13.96 -3.38 19.16
N GLU A 60 13.92 -4.33 20.10
CA GLU A 60 15.00 -5.31 20.32
C GLU A 60 15.08 -6.33 19.19
N ALA A 61 13.94 -6.81 18.67
CA ALA A 61 13.90 -7.73 17.54
C ALA A 61 14.45 -7.07 16.26
N VAL A 62 14.18 -5.78 16.06
CA VAL A 62 14.79 -4.94 15.01
C VAL A 62 16.29 -4.85 15.21
N ALA A 63 16.76 -4.46 16.41
CA ALA A 63 18.18 -4.33 16.72
C ALA A 63 18.97 -5.65 16.63
N ALA A 64 18.29 -6.79 16.75
CA ALA A 64 18.88 -8.13 16.62
C ALA A 64 18.99 -8.61 15.16
N THR A 65 18.47 -7.85 14.18
CA THR A 65 18.68 -8.16 12.76
C THR A 65 20.15 -7.94 12.36
N GLY A 66 20.59 -8.58 11.27
CA GLY A 66 21.98 -8.49 10.82
C GLY A 66 22.41 -7.13 10.28
N ASP A 67 21.45 -6.33 9.83
CA ASP A 67 21.63 -4.98 9.28
C ASP A 67 20.42 -4.11 9.66
N PRO A 68 20.34 -3.63 10.91
CA PRO A 68 19.15 -2.99 11.44
C PRO A 68 18.92 -1.60 10.86
N LEU A 69 17.67 -1.30 10.50
CA LEU A 69 17.26 0.03 10.10
C LEU A 69 17.37 1.04 11.25
N ASN A 70 17.66 2.29 10.90
CA ASN A 70 17.67 3.40 11.85
C ASN A 70 16.24 3.86 12.20
N ILE A 71 15.53 3.04 12.98
CA ILE A 71 14.14 3.29 13.41
C ILE A 71 13.96 4.51 14.33
N ASP A 72 15.06 5.17 14.73
CA ASP A 72 15.05 6.45 15.45
C ASP A 72 14.99 7.66 14.51
N ASN A 73 15.24 7.46 13.21
CA ASN A 73 15.21 8.48 12.17
C ASN A 73 14.02 8.36 11.22
N ILE A 74 13.40 7.17 11.16
CA ILE A 74 12.25 6.88 10.30
C ILE A 74 10.95 7.29 11.00
N GLN A 75 10.07 7.97 10.26
CA GLN A 75 8.73 8.34 10.70
C GLN A 75 7.83 7.09 10.86
N GLY A 76 7.10 7.02 11.98
CA GLY A 76 6.40 5.81 12.41
C GLY A 76 5.45 5.19 11.40
N ASP A 77 4.62 6.00 10.72
CA ASP A 77 3.58 5.47 9.83
C ASP A 77 4.12 4.60 8.68
N ILE A 78 5.36 4.85 8.23
CA ILE A 78 5.98 4.16 7.09
C ILE A 78 6.04 2.64 7.32
N LEU A 79 6.37 2.20 8.54
CA LEU A 79 6.70 0.80 8.83
C LEU A 79 5.67 0.08 9.73
N VAL A 80 4.70 0.79 10.30
CA VAL A 80 3.71 0.20 11.22
C VAL A 80 2.46 -0.32 10.53
N GLY A 81 2.13 0.14 9.32
CA GLY A 81 1.01 -0.37 8.52
C GLY A 81 -0.38 -0.07 9.10
N MET A 82 -1.35 -0.97 8.82
CA MET A 82 -2.80 -0.76 9.05
C MET A 82 -3.28 -1.05 10.47
N HIS A 83 -2.50 -0.65 11.47
CA HIS A 83 -2.79 -0.96 12.88
C HIS A 83 -3.53 0.16 13.61
N LYS A 84 -3.82 1.30 12.97
CA LYS A 84 -4.34 2.51 13.63
C LYS A 84 -5.83 2.38 13.97
N ASP A 85 -6.24 2.84 15.17
CA ASP A 85 -7.66 2.89 15.56
C ASP A 85 -8.35 4.15 15.02
N LYS A 86 -7.81 5.33 15.29
CA LYS A 86 -8.28 6.61 14.74
C LYS A 86 -7.13 7.32 14.07
N GLU A 87 -7.40 7.95 12.93
CA GLU A 87 -6.39 8.75 12.24
C GLU A 87 -7.02 9.97 11.58
N LEU A 88 -6.29 11.08 11.54
CA LEU A 88 -6.68 12.28 10.81
C LEU A 88 -5.59 12.62 9.80
N PHE A 89 -6.01 12.81 8.56
CA PHE A 89 -5.22 13.45 7.51
C PHE A 89 -5.58 14.93 7.48
N PHE A 90 -4.64 15.79 7.84
CA PHE A 90 -4.81 17.24 7.83
C PHE A 90 -3.96 17.86 6.73
N PHE A 91 -4.59 18.20 5.60
CA PHE A 91 -3.93 18.75 4.41
C PHE A 91 -3.85 20.27 4.49
N PHE A 92 -2.66 20.82 4.25
CA PHE A 92 -2.42 22.25 4.41
C PHE A 92 -1.62 22.86 3.26
N SER A 93 -1.80 24.16 3.06
CA SER A 93 -0.89 25.03 2.30
C SER A 93 -0.02 25.84 3.27
N ILE A 94 1.16 26.24 2.81
CA ILE A 94 2.11 27.07 3.56
C ILE A 94 1.99 28.51 3.05
N ASN A 95 1.70 29.45 3.95
CA ASN A 95 1.53 30.87 3.63
C ASN A 95 2.75 31.73 4.00
N ASP A 96 3.52 31.30 5.00
CA ASP A 96 4.75 31.97 5.46
C ASP A 96 5.82 30.91 5.70
N ALA A 97 6.67 30.70 4.69
CA ALA A 97 7.72 29.69 4.73
C ALA A 97 8.74 29.95 5.85
N ALA A 98 9.10 31.20 6.12
CA ALA A 98 10.10 31.51 7.13
C ALA A 98 9.60 31.16 8.54
N THR A 99 8.36 31.55 8.87
CA THR A 99 7.74 31.18 10.16
C THR A 99 7.52 29.68 10.24
N PHE A 100 7.02 29.04 9.16
CA PHE A 100 6.81 27.60 9.13
C PHE A 100 8.11 26.83 9.40
N LYS A 101 9.20 27.14 8.71
CA LYS A 101 10.50 26.48 8.89
C LYS A 101 11.04 26.64 10.31
N SER A 102 10.98 27.87 10.85
CA SER A 102 11.40 28.13 12.23
C SER A 102 10.63 27.26 13.21
N LYS A 103 9.30 27.18 13.07
CA LYS A 103 8.42 26.40 13.96
C LYS A 103 8.50 24.90 13.72
N LEU A 104 8.70 24.48 12.48
CA LEU A 104 8.94 23.09 12.13
C LEU A 104 10.16 22.56 12.89
N LYS A 105 11.26 23.32 12.88
CA LYS A 105 12.51 22.95 13.56
C LYS A 105 12.41 23.01 15.08
N SER A 106 11.88 24.11 15.64
CA SER A 106 11.92 24.34 17.10
C SER A 106 10.82 23.60 17.86
N ASP A 107 9.63 23.50 17.27
CA ASP A 107 8.42 23.15 18.00
C ASP A 107 7.76 21.87 17.46
N ILE A 108 7.73 21.63 16.14
CA ILE A 108 7.06 20.45 15.56
C ILE A 108 7.95 19.21 15.51
N LEU A 109 9.21 19.33 15.06
CA LEU A 109 10.14 18.21 14.92
C LEU A 109 10.24 17.35 16.20
N PRO A 110 10.28 17.92 17.43
CA PRO A 110 10.28 17.12 18.66
C PRO A 110 9.02 16.29 18.92
N PHE A 111 7.92 16.52 18.20
CA PHE A 111 6.67 15.77 18.31
C PHE A 111 6.50 14.70 17.22
N ILE A 112 7.35 14.71 16.18
CA ILE A 112 7.27 13.73 15.10
C ILE A 112 7.61 12.35 15.67
N THR A 113 6.65 11.45 15.57
CA THR A 113 6.72 10.12 16.16
C THR A 113 7.54 9.19 15.28
N THR A 114 8.55 8.55 15.87
CA THR A 114 9.43 7.63 15.15
C THR A 114 8.97 6.20 15.22
N THR A 115 9.46 5.38 14.30
CA THR A 115 9.24 3.94 14.31
C THR A 115 9.61 3.34 15.66
N ARG A 116 10.74 3.73 16.29
CA ARG A 116 11.06 3.24 17.64
C ARG A 116 9.98 3.54 18.68
N GLU A 117 9.49 4.78 18.76
CA GLU A 117 8.51 5.18 19.78
C GLU A 117 7.19 4.45 19.65
N ILE A 118 6.75 4.25 18.42
CA ILE A 118 5.42 3.71 18.17
C ILE A 118 5.35 2.18 18.39
N LEU A 119 6.48 1.47 18.32
CA LEU A 119 6.56 0.01 18.53
C LEU A 119 6.33 -0.44 19.99
N ALA A 120 6.63 0.40 20.97
CA ALA A 120 6.46 0.05 22.39
C ALA A 120 5.36 0.91 23.04
N VAL A 121 4.37 0.26 23.63
CA VAL A 121 3.19 0.93 24.22
C VAL A 121 3.58 2.04 25.20
N ASP A 122 4.61 1.83 26.02
CA ASP A 122 5.00 2.81 27.04
C ASP A 122 5.78 4.02 26.50
N THR A 123 6.20 3.97 25.23
CA THR A 123 6.81 5.09 24.49
C THR A 123 5.87 5.74 23.47
N GLN A 124 4.71 5.13 23.19
CA GLN A 124 3.70 5.75 22.34
C GLN A 124 3.22 7.08 22.95
N PRO A 125 3.02 8.13 22.12
CA PRO A 125 2.62 9.45 22.59
C PRO A 125 1.22 9.43 23.22
N ILE A 126 1.06 10.15 24.34
CA ILE A 126 -0.18 10.16 25.13
C ILE A 126 -1.37 10.70 24.31
N THR A 127 -1.17 11.80 23.60
CA THR A 127 -2.20 12.44 22.77
C THR A 127 -2.32 11.72 21.44
N ALA A 128 -1.44 12.00 20.48
CA ALA A 128 -1.46 11.37 19.18
C ALA A 128 -0.04 11.13 18.66
N ALA A 129 0.13 10.06 17.88
CA ALA A 129 1.27 9.90 17.01
C ALA A 129 1.17 10.89 15.85
N VAL A 130 2.27 11.58 15.56
CA VAL A 130 2.31 12.64 14.55
C VAL A 130 3.36 12.31 13.50
N ASN A 131 2.93 12.25 12.24
CA ASN A 131 3.82 12.26 11.09
C ASN A 131 3.52 13.45 10.17
N ILE A 132 4.50 13.82 9.35
CA ILE A 132 4.41 14.94 8.41
C ILE A 132 5.00 14.54 7.06
N ALA A 133 4.32 14.94 5.98
CA ALA A 133 4.77 14.75 4.62
C ALA A 133 4.57 16.02 3.78
N PHE A 134 5.39 16.21 2.74
CA PHE A 134 5.37 17.38 1.86
C PHE A 134 5.15 16.98 0.40
N SER A 135 4.28 17.69 -0.31
CA SER A 135 4.19 17.55 -1.77
C SER A 135 5.39 18.24 -2.43
N SER A 136 5.58 18.03 -3.73
CA SER A 136 6.62 18.75 -4.49
C SER A 136 6.47 20.27 -4.37
N THR A 137 5.26 20.82 -4.50
CA THR A 137 5.02 22.27 -4.35
C THR A 137 5.23 22.76 -2.92
N GLY A 138 5.03 21.90 -1.92
CA GLY A 138 5.40 22.18 -0.54
C GLY A 138 6.90 22.32 -0.32
N LEU A 139 7.69 21.40 -0.85
CA LEU A 139 9.16 21.48 -0.81
C LEU A 139 9.66 22.75 -1.51
N VAL A 140 9.15 23.05 -2.71
CA VAL A 140 9.49 24.27 -3.46
C VAL A 140 9.12 25.53 -2.67
N THR A 141 7.96 25.55 -2.00
CA THR A 141 7.55 26.68 -1.15
C THR A 141 8.50 26.88 0.03
N LEU A 142 9.14 25.81 0.52
CA LEU A 142 10.15 25.84 1.58
C LEU A 142 11.56 26.18 1.08
N GLY A 143 11.73 26.42 -0.22
CA GLY A 143 13.02 26.73 -0.84
C GLY A 143 13.82 25.50 -1.28
N VAL A 144 13.28 24.29 -1.11
CA VAL A 144 13.94 23.04 -1.46
C VAL A 144 13.65 22.68 -2.91
N ASP A 145 14.69 22.43 -3.71
CA ASP A 145 14.54 21.93 -5.08
C ASP A 145 14.06 20.47 -5.06
N SER A 146 12.75 20.28 -5.21
CA SER A 146 12.13 18.96 -5.21
C SER A 146 12.59 18.06 -6.36
N THR A 147 13.15 18.60 -7.45
CA THR A 147 13.60 17.77 -8.58
C THR A 147 14.82 16.92 -8.23
N THR A 148 15.62 17.39 -7.27
CA THR A 148 16.80 16.67 -6.79
C THR A 148 16.46 15.37 -6.09
N ILE A 149 15.22 15.19 -5.61
CA ILE A 149 14.81 13.96 -4.92
C ILE A 149 14.84 12.75 -5.85
N GLY A 150 14.74 12.94 -7.18
CA GLY A 150 14.90 11.87 -8.16
C GLY A 150 13.65 11.03 -8.44
N ASP A 151 12.47 11.63 -8.38
CA ASP A 151 11.21 10.98 -8.77
C ASP A 151 10.32 11.97 -9.55
N SER A 152 10.10 11.69 -10.83
CA SER A 152 9.38 12.61 -11.74
C SER A 152 7.90 12.66 -11.46
N ASP A 153 7.30 11.57 -11.00
CA ASP A 153 5.86 11.45 -10.80
C ASP A 153 5.47 12.20 -9.53
N PHE A 154 6.27 12.08 -8.47
CA PHE A 154 6.17 12.94 -7.29
C PHE A 154 6.27 14.43 -7.63
N VAL A 155 7.20 14.81 -8.52
CA VAL A 155 7.37 16.21 -8.95
C VAL A 155 6.17 16.69 -9.78
N ALA A 156 5.59 15.83 -10.60
CA ALA A 156 4.41 16.15 -11.41
C ALA A 156 3.13 16.29 -10.57
N GLY A 157 3.02 15.53 -9.48
CA GLY A 157 1.86 15.47 -8.60
C GLY A 157 0.73 14.62 -9.17
N GLN A 158 -0.07 14.01 -8.29
CA GLN A 158 -1.00 12.94 -8.68
C GLN A 158 -2.10 13.41 -9.63
N PHE A 159 -2.55 14.67 -9.54
CA PHE A 159 -3.60 15.20 -10.42
C PHE A 159 -3.21 15.14 -11.91
N SER A 160 -1.91 15.25 -12.22
CA SER A 160 -1.40 15.16 -13.59
C SER A 160 -1.52 13.76 -14.20
N GLU A 161 -1.76 12.75 -13.37
CA GLU A 161 -1.76 11.33 -13.75
C GLU A 161 -3.13 10.68 -13.68
N THR A 162 -4.19 11.46 -13.45
CA THR A 162 -5.59 10.99 -13.40
C THR A 162 -5.93 10.02 -14.54
N GLY A 163 -5.52 10.33 -15.77
CA GLY A 163 -5.71 9.43 -16.92
C GLY A 163 -4.92 8.12 -16.85
N THR A 164 -3.68 8.16 -16.34
CA THR A 164 -2.80 6.98 -16.20
C THR A 164 -3.35 6.01 -15.15
N ILE A 165 -3.89 6.53 -14.04
CA ILE A 165 -4.45 5.70 -12.97
C ILE A 165 -5.91 5.32 -13.18
N GLY A 166 -6.52 5.78 -14.29
CA GLY A 166 -7.88 5.40 -14.68
C GLY A 166 -8.99 6.17 -13.95
N ASP A 167 -8.68 7.35 -13.42
CA ASP A 167 -9.62 8.19 -12.69
C ASP A 167 -10.42 9.13 -13.60
N ASP A 168 -11.64 9.46 -13.17
CA ASP A 168 -12.37 10.62 -13.67
C ASP A 168 -12.04 11.86 -12.80
N PRO A 169 -11.26 12.84 -13.31
CA PRO A 169 -10.87 14.02 -12.55
C PRO A 169 -12.06 14.93 -12.19
N SER A 170 -13.23 14.77 -12.84
CA SER A 170 -14.43 15.53 -12.48
C SER A 170 -15.07 15.07 -11.16
N LEU A 171 -14.75 13.85 -10.71
CA LEU A 171 -15.25 13.27 -9.46
C LEU A 171 -14.33 13.52 -8.26
N TRP A 172 -13.14 14.07 -8.51
CA TRP A 172 -12.17 14.41 -7.46
C TRP A 172 -12.69 15.51 -6.55
N ASN A 173 -12.35 15.43 -5.27
CA ASN A 173 -12.51 16.55 -4.37
C ASN A 173 -11.65 17.71 -4.87
N SER A 174 -12.25 18.89 -5.00
CA SER A 174 -11.59 20.11 -5.49
C SER A 174 -10.32 20.51 -4.72
N ALA A 175 -10.14 20.02 -3.48
CA ALA A 175 -8.93 20.17 -2.70
C ALA A 175 -7.71 19.48 -3.33
N PHE A 176 -7.91 18.31 -3.97
CA PHE A 176 -6.87 17.54 -4.66
C PHE A 176 -6.73 17.90 -6.14
N ALA A 177 -7.54 18.85 -6.65
CA ALA A 177 -7.41 19.32 -8.02
C ALA A 177 -6.22 20.29 -8.14
N GLY A 178 -5.20 19.87 -8.91
CA GLY A 178 -3.94 20.58 -9.07
C GLY A 178 -2.97 20.30 -7.92
N THR A 179 -2.15 21.29 -7.54
CA THR A 179 -1.00 21.11 -6.63
C THR A 179 -1.02 22.09 -5.44
N LYS A 180 -2.23 22.46 -4.97
CA LYS A 180 -2.43 23.48 -3.92
C LYS A 180 -2.07 22.99 -2.51
N ILE A 181 -2.06 21.68 -2.30
CA ILE A 181 -1.69 21.08 -1.02
C ILE A 181 -0.17 21.06 -0.97
N HIS A 182 0.42 21.64 0.07
CA HIS A 182 1.86 21.67 0.30
C HIS A 182 2.33 20.54 1.23
N GLY A 183 1.44 20.04 2.07
CA GLY A 183 1.77 18.94 2.95
C GLY A 183 0.56 18.38 3.67
N VAL A 184 0.81 17.33 4.44
CA VAL A 184 -0.17 16.65 5.26
C VAL A 184 0.45 16.30 6.61
N PHE A 185 -0.30 16.54 7.68
CA PHE A 185 -0.05 15.92 8.98
C PHE A 185 -0.93 14.68 9.11
N LEU A 186 -0.34 13.58 9.56
CA LEU A 186 -1.04 12.36 9.94
C LEU A 186 -1.05 12.31 11.47
N LEU A 187 -2.25 12.28 12.07
CA LEU A 187 -2.42 12.22 13.51
C LEU A 187 -3.18 10.95 13.88
N ALA A 188 -2.52 10.00 14.53
CA ALA A 188 -3.13 8.74 14.95
C ALA A 188 -3.31 8.66 16.47
N SER A 189 -4.48 8.23 16.93
CA SER A 189 -4.76 8.03 18.35
C SER A 189 -5.81 6.93 18.58
N ASP A 190 -6.11 6.63 19.85
CA ASP A 190 -7.22 5.78 20.27
C ASP A 190 -8.54 6.57 20.41
N THR A 191 -8.49 7.91 20.37
CA THR A 191 -9.70 8.74 20.42
C THR A 191 -9.60 9.95 19.49
N VAL A 192 -10.76 10.37 18.96
CA VAL A 192 -10.87 11.59 18.15
C VAL A 192 -10.59 12.85 18.98
N ASP A 193 -10.90 12.85 20.28
CA ASP A 193 -10.62 13.99 21.18
C ASP A 193 -9.12 14.22 21.36
N ASN A 194 -8.33 13.15 21.47
CA ASN A 194 -6.88 13.25 21.51
C ASN A 194 -6.31 13.79 20.19
N ILE A 195 -6.82 13.33 19.05
CA ILE A 195 -6.46 13.85 17.73
C ILE A 195 -6.78 15.35 17.64
N ASN A 196 -7.99 15.77 18.04
CA ASN A 196 -8.40 17.17 18.02
C ASN A 196 -7.52 18.03 18.94
N THR A 197 -7.13 17.50 20.10
CA THR A 197 -6.22 18.16 21.04
C THR A 197 -4.85 18.39 20.42
N GLU A 198 -4.27 17.36 19.80
CA GLU A 198 -2.95 17.47 19.18
C GLU A 198 -2.98 18.35 17.93
N LEU A 199 -4.04 18.27 17.12
CA LEU A 199 -4.22 19.16 15.98
C LEU A 199 -4.31 20.63 16.43
N ALA A 200 -5.06 20.92 17.48
CA ALA A 200 -5.16 22.28 18.02
C ALA A 200 -3.79 22.79 18.52
N ASN A 201 -2.97 21.92 19.10
CA ASN A 201 -1.59 22.22 19.47
C ASN A 201 -0.73 22.57 18.23
N ILE A 202 -0.74 21.73 17.19
CA ILE A 202 -0.03 21.99 15.92
C ILE A 202 -0.49 23.30 15.28
N GLN A 203 -1.80 23.54 15.19
CA GLN A 203 -2.37 24.77 14.64
C GLN A 203 -1.99 26.00 15.49
N SER A 204 -1.91 25.88 16.81
CA SER A 204 -1.44 26.95 17.68
C SER A 204 0.05 27.25 17.49
N ILE A 205 0.88 26.23 17.26
CA ILE A 205 2.33 26.38 17.03
C ILE A 205 2.61 27.07 15.70
N LEU A 206 1.94 26.61 14.63
CA LEU A 206 2.17 27.09 13.27
C LEU A 206 1.38 28.37 12.97
N GLY A 207 0.27 28.63 13.66
CA GLY A 207 -0.54 29.83 13.50
C GLY A 207 -0.91 30.08 12.04
N SER A 208 -0.74 31.33 11.58
CA SER A 208 -1.05 31.74 10.20
C SER A 208 -0.04 31.28 9.15
N SER A 209 1.06 30.62 9.54
CA SER A 209 2.05 30.12 8.57
C SER A 209 1.52 28.97 7.72
N ILE A 210 0.44 28.32 8.16
CA ILE A 210 -0.31 27.33 7.39
C ILE A 210 -1.76 27.76 7.20
N LYS A 211 -2.42 27.16 6.19
CA LYS A 211 -3.87 27.20 6.03
C LYS A 211 -4.36 25.79 5.71
N GLU A 212 -5.43 25.38 6.38
CA GLU A 212 -6.11 24.13 6.06
C GLU A 212 -6.74 24.19 4.66
N ILE A 213 -6.49 23.14 3.87
CA ILE A 213 -7.08 22.95 2.54
C ILE A 213 -8.16 21.88 2.58
N HIS A 214 -7.91 20.78 3.29
CA HIS A 214 -8.85 19.67 3.45
C HIS A 214 -8.49 18.88 4.70
N ARG A 215 -9.44 18.09 5.20
CA ARG A 215 -9.18 17.10 6.24
C ARG A 215 -10.03 15.86 6.03
N LEU A 216 -9.49 14.69 6.38
CA LEU A 216 -10.21 13.43 6.33
C LEU A 216 -9.98 12.65 7.63
N GLN A 217 -11.07 12.34 8.33
CA GLN A 217 -11.04 11.53 9.54
C GLN A 217 -11.23 10.06 9.17
N GLY A 218 -10.23 9.25 9.45
CA GLY A 218 -10.28 7.80 9.40
C GLY A 218 -10.53 7.15 10.76
N ALA A 219 -11.09 5.95 10.73
CA ALA A 219 -11.30 5.11 11.89
C ALA A 219 -11.33 3.62 11.47
N ALA A 220 -10.70 2.77 12.28
CA ALA A 220 -11.01 1.35 12.29
C ALA A 220 -12.52 1.16 12.52
N ARG A 221 -13.11 0.23 11.75
CA ARG A 221 -14.53 -0.11 11.85
C ARG A 221 -14.84 -0.78 13.21
N PRO A 222 -16.07 -0.66 13.73
CA PRO A 222 -16.38 -1.06 15.09
C PRO A 222 -16.55 -2.57 15.26
N GLY A 223 -16.34 -3.07 16.48
CA GLY A 223 -16.72 -4.43 16.87
C GLY A 223 -15.98 -5.52 16.08
N SER A 224 -16.72 -6.47 15.52
CA SER A 224 -16.17 -7.58 14.72
C SER A 224 -15.56 -7.12 13.40
N GLU A 225 -15.86 -5.90 12.95
CA GLU A 225 -15.34 -5.33 11.72
C GLU A 225 -14.01 -4.60 11.95
N SER A 226 -13.47 -4.59 13.17
CA SER A 226 -12.17 -4.00 13.46
C SER A 226 -11.07 -4.68 12.63
N GLY A 227 -10.42 -3.91 11.77
CA GLY A 227 -9.42 -4.42 10.81
C GLY A 227 -10.00 -4.72 9.42
N HIS A 228 -11.32 -4.63 9.24
CA HIS A 228 -11.98 -4.80 7.96
C HIS A 228 -12.17 -3.44 7.27
N GLU A 229 -12.12 -3.44 5.93
CA GLU A 229 -12.54 -2.30 5.12
C GLU A 229 -14.08 -2.26 4.96
N HIS A 230 -14.62 -1.29 4.21
CA HIS A 230 -16.06 -1.01 4.18
C HIS A 230 -16.90 -2.05 3.41
N PHE A 231 -16.33 -2.83 2.50
CA PHE A 231 -17.01 -3.99 1.92
C PHE A 231 -17.06 -5.20 2.88
N GLY A 232 -16.31 -5.13 3.99
CA GLY A 232 -16.31 -6.10 5.08
C GLY A 232 -15.19 -7.14 5.00
N PHE A 233 -14.14 -6.91 4.22
CA PHE A 233 -12.99 -7.82 4.11
C PHE A 233 -11.87 -7.41 5.07
N MET A 234 -11.32 -8.38 5.81
CA MET A 234 -10.14 -8.18 6.66
C MET A 234 -8.96 -7.67 5.82
N ASP A 235 -8.43 -6.51 6.19
CA ASP A 235 -7.30 -5.86 5.52
C ASP A 235 -6.02 -5.96 6.37
N GLY A 236 -4.90 -5.47 5.85
CA GLY A 236 -3.61 -5.41 6.55
C GLY A 236 -2.84 -6.73 6.62
N ILE A 237 -3.39 -7.85 6.14
CA ILE A 237 -2.78 -9.19 6.22
C ILE A 237 -1.44 -9.28 5.48
N SER A 238 -1.44 -8.93 4.18
CA SER A 238 -0.27 -9.10 3.32
C SER A 238 0.49 -7.78 3.19
N GLN A 239 1.68 -7.75 3.79
CA GLN A 239 2.66 -6.66 3.69
C GLN A 239 4.04 -7.27 3.37
N PRO A 240 4.89 -6.59 2.59
CA PRO A 240 6.28 -7.02 2.40
C PRO A 240 7.07 -7.05 3.70
N ALA A 241 7.94 -8.05 3.84
CA ALA A 241 8.88 -8.12 4.94
C ALA A 241 10.08 -7.21 4.62
N VAL A 242 10.23 -6.15 5.42
CA VAL A 242 11.28 -5.15 5.26
C VAL A 242 12.52 -5.62 6.01
N ASN A 243 13.64 -5.79 5.32
CA ASN A 243 14.88 -6.18 5.97
C ASN A 243 15.40 -5.09 6.91
N GLY A 244 16.09 -5.52 7.95
CA GLY A 244 16.50 -4.62 9.02
C GLY A 244 15.33 -4.15 9.89
N PHE A 245 14.11 -4.67 9.69
CA PHE A 245 12.92 -4.34 10.47
C PHE A 245 12.05 -5.56 10.80
N THR A 246 11.46 -6.19 9.79
CA THR A 246 10.52 -7.32 9.97
C THR A 246 11.26 -8.55 10.50
N ASN A 247 10.91 -8.97 11.72
CA ASN A 247 11.48 -10.13 12.38
C ASN A 247 10.49 -10.69 13.43
N PRO A 248 10.03 -11.96 13.33
CA PRO A 248 10.33 -12.93 12.26
C PRO A 248 9.62 -12.59 10.94
N VAL A 249 10.10 -13.18 9.84
CA VAL A 249 9.37 -13.19 8.56
C VAL A 249 8.41 -14.39 8.55
N LEU A 250 7.16 -14.15 8.17
CA LEU A 250 6.12 -15.17 8.19
C LEU A 250 6.03 -15.95 6.86
N PRO A 251 5.52 -17.19 6.86
CA PRO A 251 5.33 -17.98 5.65
C PRO A 251 4.52 -17.25 4.54
N GLY A 252 4.99 -17.35 3.29
CA GLY A 252 4.41 -16.68 2.11
C GLY A 252 4.48 -15.13 2.08
N GLN A 253 5.01 -14.50 3.13
CA GLN A 253 5.30 -13.06 3.13
C GLN A 253 6.33 -12.74 2.04
N PRO A 254 6.15 -11.67 1.22
CA PRO A 254 7.08 -11.41 0.13
C PRO A 254 8.47 -11.11 0.69
N GLN A 255 9.42 -11.94 0.24
CA GLN A 255 10.83 -11.88 0.55
C GLN A 255 11.60 -11.56 -0.73
N VAL A 256 11.33 -10.41 -1.36
CA VAL A 256 12.02 -10.08 -2.62
C VAL A 256 13.29 -9.33 -2.26
N ASP A 257 14.39 -10.07 -2.07
CA ASP A 257 15.77 -9.61 -1.85
C ASP A 257 15.99 -8.51 -0.79
N HIS A 258 14.95 -8.20 -0.01
CA HIS A 258 15.01 -7.69 1.34
C HIS A 258 15.92 -6.48 1.47
N THR A 259 15.70 -5.50 0.61
CA THR A 259 16.47 -4.28 0.69
C THR A 259 15.53 -3.14 1.04
N PRO A 260 15.84 -2.39 2.11
CA PRO A 260 14.98 -1.31 2.53
C PRO A 260 14.81 -0.24 1.45
N GLY A 261 15.72 -0.18 0.46
CA GLY A 261 15.68 0.76 -0.66
C GLY A 261 14.49 0.65 -1.59
N ILE A 262 13.68 -0.41 -1.53
CA ILE A 262 12.40 -0.47 -2.26
C ILE A 262 11.34 0.44 -1.60
N PHE A 263 11.47 0.70 -0.30
CA PHE A 263 10.50 1.47 0.48
C PHE A 263 11.06 2.80 1.00
N LEU A 264 12.37 2.84 1.28
CA LEU A 264 13.08 3.96 1.87
C LEU A 264 14.10 4.54 0.89
N LEU A 265 14.18 5.85 0.77
CA LEU A 265 15.10 6.52 -0.15
C LEU A 265 16.53 6.44 0.40
N GLY A 266 17.51 6.25 -0.50
CA GLY A 266 18.94 6.20 -0.17
C GLY A 266 19.42 4.90 0.48
N GLU A 267 18.48 4.06 0.89
CA GLU A 267 18.76 2.73 1.43
C GLU A 267 19.21 1.75 0.34
N LYS A 268 19.77 0.61 0.77
CA LYS A 268 20.32 -0.40 -0.14
C LYS A 268 19.31 -0.74 -1.26
N ASP A 269 19.77 -0.73 -2.50
CA ASP A 269 19.02 -1.06 -3.72
C ASP A 269 17.80 -0.16 -4.01
N ASP A 270 17.78 1.07 -3.47
CA ASP A 270 16.94 2.15 -4.01
C ASP A 270 17.32 2.40 -5.48
N PRO A 271 16.36 2.41 -6.43
CA PRO A 271 16.62 2.66 -7.84
C PRO A 271 17.42 3.94 -8.13
N SER A 272 17.32 4.93 -7.24
CA SER A 272 18.04 6.21 -7.35
C SER A 272 19.02 6.45 -6.20
N GLN A 273 19.49 5.38 -5.53
CA GLN A 273 20.33 5.43 -4.32
C GLN A 273 21.50 6.44 -4.43
N GLY A 274 22.26 6.38 -5.53
CA GLY A 274 23.46 7.20 -5.73
C GLY A 274 23.19 8.68 -6.04
N SER A 275 21.94 9.06 -6.30
CA SER A 275 21.53 10.42 -6.65
C SER A 275 20.60 11.07 -5.65
N ARG A 276 20.13 10.34 -4.62
CA ARG A 276 19.28 10.94 -3.58
C ARG A 276 20.06 12.01 -2.82
N PRO A 277 19.45 13.17 -2.54
CA PRO A 277 20.08 14.15 -1.67
C PRO A 277 20.10 13.63 -0.23
N SER A 278 21.11 14.04 0.55
CA SER A 278 21.30 13.52 1.92
C SER A 278 20.09 13.75 2.83
N TRP A 279 19.35 14.85 2.63
CA TRP A 279 18.15 15.17 3.40
C TRP A 279 16.96 14.24 3.10
N ALA A 280 17.00 13.48 1.99
CA ALA A 280 15.92 12.58 1.61
C ALA A 280 16.12 11.13 2.11
N VAL A 281 17.32 10.79 2.57
CA VAL A 281 17.66 9.44 3.04
C VAL A 281 16.80 9.07 4.26
N ASP A 282 16.42 7.78 4.34
CA ASP A 282 15.48 7.18 5.31
C ASP A 282 14.02 7.68 5.19
N GLY A 283 13.74 8.58 4.22
CA GLY A 283 12.38 9.00 3.90
C GLY A 283 11.68 8.04 2.95
N SER A 284 10.40 8.26 2.66
CA SER A 284 9.61 7.46 1.71
C SER A 284 8.64 8.35 0.94
N PHE A 285 8.32 7.99 -0.31
CA PHE A 285 7.17 8.60 -0.98
C PHE A 285 5.89 7.99 -0.43
N MET A 286 4.95 8.84 -0.06
CA MET A 286 3.60 8.50 0.36
C MET A 286 2.63 8.81 -0.75
N VAL A 287 1.86 7.82 -1.16
CA VAL A 287 0.72 8.00 -2.04
C VAL A 287 -0.52 8.04 -1.17
N PHE A 288 -1.25 9.16 -1.19
CA PHE A 288 -2.57 9.26 -0.59
C PHE A 288 -3.65 9.18 -1.67
N ARG A 289 -4.73 8.45 -1.39
CA ARG A 289 -5.93 8.36 -2.23
C ARG A 289 -7.18 8.34 -1.34
N GLN A 290 -8.14 9.23 -1.58
CA GLN A 290 -9.48 9.12 -0.99
C GLN A 290 -10.34 8.26 -1.91
N LEU A 291 -10.55 6.99 -1.56
CA LEU A 291 -11.29 6.03 -2.37
C LEU A 291 -12.68 5.81 -1.76
N GLN A 292 -13.72 6.39 -2.35
CA GLN A 292 -15.09 6.14 -1.91
C GLN A 292 -15.51 4.72 -2.27
N GLN A 293 -16.23 4.05 -1.38
CA GLN A 293 -16.75 2.70 -1.57
C GLN A 293 -18.28 2.72 -1.57
N LEU A 294 -18.87 2.20 -2.65
CA LEU A 294 -20.31 2.08 -2.85
C LEU A 294 -20.81 0.76 -2.24
N VAL A 295 -20.81 0.67 -0.90
CA VAL A 295 -21.04 -0.58 -0.16
C VAL A 295 -22.42 -1.20 -0.42
N PRO A 296 -23.54 -0.46 -0.32
CA PRO A 296 -24.85 -1.00 -0.66
C PRO A 296 -24.92 -1.53 -2.09
N GLU A 297 -24.33 -0.81 -3.06
CA GLU A 297 -24.30 -1.20 -4.45
C GLU A 297 -23.48 -2.47 -4.69
N PHE A 298 -22.33 -2.60 -4.02
CA PHE A 298 -21.50 -3.82 -4.07
C PHE A 298 -22.25 -5.02 -3.48
N ASN A 299 -22.88 -4.86 -2.31
CA ASN A 299 -23.65 -5.93 -1.69
C ASN A 299 -24.86 -6.35 -2.54
N GLN A 300 -25.55 -5.39 -3.16
CA GLN A 300 -26.65 -5.66 -4.09
C GLN A 300 -26.15 -6.42 -5.31
N PHE A 301 -25.01 -6.01 -5.87
CA PHE A 301 -24.41 -6.70 -7.02
C PHE A 301 -24.13 -8.18 -6.70
N LEU A 302 -23.52 -8.48 -5.55
CA LEU A 302 -23.28 -9.86 -5.12
C LEU A 302 -24.58 -10.66 -4.96
N THR A 303 -25.60 -10.04 -4.36
CA THR A 303 -26.91 -10.67 -4.12
C THR A 303 -27.66 -10.97 -5.42
N ASP A 304 -27.50 -10.12 -6.43
CA ASP A 304 -28.14 -10.29 -7.75
C ASP A 304 -27.41 -11.29 -8.65
N HIS A 305 -26.15 -11.61 -8.36
CA HIS A 305 -25.31 -12.48 -9.16
C HIS A 305 -24.66 -13.59 -8.31
N PRO A 306 -25.43 -14.38 -7.55
CA PRO A 306 -24.85 -15.48 -6.79
C PRO A 306 -24.24 -16.51 -7.74
N LEU A 307 -23.07 -17.05 -7.40
CA LEU A 307 -22.50 -18.15 -8.15
C LEU A 307 -23.41 -19.38 -8.05
N ASP A 308 -23.89 -19.84 -9.20
CA ASP A 308 -24.83 -20.96 -9.30
C ASP A 308 -24.06 -22.27 -9.38
N THR A 309 -23.94 -22.96 -8.25
CA THR A 309 -23.39 -24.31 -8.19
C THR A 309 -24.38 -25.20 -7.43
N ASP A 310 -24.52 -26.46 -7.84
CA ASP A 310 -25.48 -27.43 -7.25
C ASP A 310 -25.37 -27.57 -5.71
N THR A 311 -24.25 -27.13 -5.12
CA THR A 311 -23.91 -27.29 -3.70
C THR A 311 -24.09 -26.04 -2.84
N LEU A 312 -24.34 -24.87 -3.41
CA LEU A 312 -24.38 -23.60 -2.67
C LEU A 312 -25.80 -23.03 -2.61
N THR A 313 -26.18 -22.42 -1.48
CA THR A 313 -27.34 -21.53 -1.46
C THR A 313 -27.00 -20.22 -2.18
N PRO A 314 -27.99 -19.43 -2.63
CA PRO A 314 -27.73 -18.12 -3.23
C PRO A 314 -26.88 -17.20 -2.34
N GLU A 315 -27.09 -17.23 -1.02
CA GLU A 315 -26.31 -16.45 -0.06
C GLU A 315 -24.84 -16.89 -0.04
N GLN A 316 -24.58 -18.21 -0.04
CA GLN A 316 -23.23 -18.75 -0.10
C GLN A 316 -22.56 -18.47 -1.45
N GLY A 317 -23.32 -18.53 -2.55
CA GLY A 317 -22.83 -18.15 -3.88
C GLY A 317 -22.47 -16.66 -3.98
N SER A 318 -23.24 -15.78 -3.33
CA SER A 318 -22.96 -14.34 -3.24
C SER A 318 -21.70 -14.06 -2.43
N GLU A 319 -21.53 -14.75 -1.30
CA GLU A 319 -20.35 -14.64 -0.45
C GLU A 319 -19.09 -15.13 -1.18
N LEU A 320 -19.18 -16.27 -1.86
CA LEU A 320 -18.10 -16.81 -2.66
C LEU A 320 -17.73 -15.87 -3.82
N LEU A 321 -18.71 -15.25 -4.50
CA LEU A 321 -18.40 -14.26 -5.54
C LEU A 321 -17.56 -13.11 -4.99
N GLY A 322 -17.97 -12.53 -3.86
CA GLY A 322 -17.21 -11.46 -3.21
C GLY A 322 -15.80 -11.92 -2.83
N ALA A 323 -15.68 -13.12 -2.26
CA ALA A 323 -14.39 -13.71 -1.92
C ALA A 323 -13.49 -13.93 -3.15
N ARG A 324 -14.08 -14.32 -4.30
CA ARG A 324 -13.40 -14.49 -5.59
C ARG A 324 -12.99 -13.18 -6.24
N MET A 325 -13.77 -12.11 -6.10
CA MET A 325 -13.39 -10.77 -6.53
C MET A 325 -12.16 -10.25 -5.76
N VAL A 326 -12.12 -10.46 -4.44
CA VAL A 326 -11.01 -9.98 -3.60
C VAL A 326 -9.79 -10.93 -3.64
N GLY A 327 -10.04 -12.23 -3.70
CA GLY A 327 -9.05 -13.30 -3.50
C GLY A 327 -8.91 -13.75 -2.03
N ARG A 328 -9.77 -13.25 -1.15
CA ARG A 328 -9.90 -13.67 0.26
C ARG A 328 -11.36 -13.62 0.68
N TRP A 329 -11.77 -14.52 1.56
CA TRP A 329 -13.04 -14.39 2.29
C TRP A 329 -13.03 -13.16 3.19
N LYS A 330 -14.21 -12.73 3.65
CA LYS A 330 -14.33 -11.57 4.55
C LYS A 330 -13.54 -11.75 5.84
N SER A 331 -13.43 -12.98 6.35
CA SER A 331 -12.58 -13.33 7.50
C SER A 331 -11.09 -13.00 7.31
N GLY A 332 -10.62 -13.00 6.06
CA GLY A 332 -9.21 -12.95 5.69
C GLY A 332 -8.65 -14.26 5.14
N ALA A 333 -9.38 -15.38 5.18
CA ALA A 333 -8.92 -16.66 4.63
C ALA A 333 -8.64 -16.53 3.12
N PRO A 334 -7.44 -16.89 2.62
CA PRO A 334 -7.15 -16.83 1.19
C PRO A 334 -7.92 -17.92 0.44
N ILE A 335 -8.68 -17.53 -0.58
CA ILE A 335 -9.49 -18.50 -1.36
C ILE A 335 -8.61 -19.53 -2.06
N PHE A 336 -7.35 -19.20 -2.34
CA PHE A 336 -6.43 -20.17 -2.92
C PHE A 336 -6.24 -21.41 -2.02
N LEU A 337 -6.28 -21.23 -0.70
CA LEU A 337 -6.16 -22.32 0.28
C LEU A 337 -7.52 -22.89 0.69
N SER A 338 -8.57 -22.05 0.74
CA SER A 338 -9.95 -22.45 1.05
C SER A 338 -10.91 -21.97 -0.04
N PRO A 339 -10.99 -22.67 -1.20
CA PRO A 339 -11.61 -22.12 -2.41
C PRO A 339 -13.13 -22.18 -2.45
N THR A 340 -13.76 -23.00 -1.61
CA THR A 340 -15.21 -23.29 -1.69
C THR A 340 -15.97 -22.89 -0.43
N ALA A 341 -15.29 -22.64 0.68
CA ALA A 341 -15.90 -22.19 1.93
C ALA A 341 -14.90 -21.35 2.74
N ASP A 342 -15.41 -20.45 3.58
CA ASP A 342 -14.57 -19.70 4.51
C ASP A 342 -13.93 -20.61 5.57
N ASP A 343 -12.75 -20.23 6.03
CA ASP A 343 -12.02 -20.88 7.13
C ASP A 343 -11.51 -19.81 8.10
N PRO A 344 -12.32 -19.41 9.11
CA PRO A 344 -11.92 -18.40 10.09
C PRO A 344 -10.70 -18.78 10.93
N GLU A 345 -10.41 -20.07 11.13
CA GLU A 345 -9.22 -20.51 11.85
C GLU A 345 -7.96 -20.28 11.02
N LEU A 346 -8.00 -20.62 9.73
CA LEU A 346 -6.96 -20.24 8.78
C LEU A 346 -6.80 -18.72 8.71
N ALA A 347 -7.90 -17.97 8.63
CA ALA A 347 -7.87 -16.52 8.51
C ALA A 347 -7.16 -15.83 9.69
N ALA A 348 -7.43 -16.32 10.91
CA ALA A 348 -6.89 -15.76 12.15
C ALA A 348 -5.44 -16.17 12.45
N ASP A 349 -4.83 -17.07 11.66
CA ASP A 349 -3.44 -17.52 11.86
C ASP A 349 -2.47 -16.83 10.88
N PRO A 350 -1.68 -15.85 11.32
CA PRO A 350 -0.73 -15.14 10.46
C PRO A 350 0.42 -16.03 9.95
N ASN A 351 0.61 -17.23 10.50
CA ASN A 351 1.56 -18.21 9.96
C ASN A 351 1.02 -19.02 8.78
N ARG A 352 -0.28 -18.91 8.49
CA ARG A 352 -0.95 -19.71 7.45
C ARG A 352 -1.72 -18.85 6.45
N ASN A 353 -2.32 -17.74 6.89
CA ASN A 353 -3.22 -16.92 6.07
C ASN A 353 -2.53 -16.19 4.89
N ASN A 354 -1.21 -16.27 4.77
CA ASN A 354 -0.46 -15.72 3.64
C ASN A 354 0.43 -16.76 2.94
N ASP A 355 0.43 -18.02 3.39
CA ASP A 355 1.33 -19.10 2.97
C ASP A 355 0.84 -19.79 1.68
N PHE A 356 0.97 -19.08 0.56
CA PHE A 356 0.62 -19.57 -0.77
C PHE A 356 1.34 -18.77 -1.86
N ASP A 357 1.40 -19.29 -3.09
CA ASP A 357 2.04 -18.62 -4.22
C ASP A 357 1.26 -18.75 -5.54
N TYR A 358 0.04 -19.26 -5.48
CA TYR A 358 -0.82 -19.61 -6.63
C TYR A 358 -0.32 -20.80 -7.48
N LEU A 359 0.67 -21.55 -7.00
CA LEU A 359 1.13 -22.80 -7.62
C LEU A 359 0.57 -24.01 -6.86
N ILE A 360 0.36 -25.12 -7.58
CA ILE A 360 -0.09 -26.39 -6.99
C ILE A 360 1.08 -27.38 -7.08
N GLU A 361 1.46 -27.99 -5.96
CA GLU A 361 2.66 -28.84 -5.84
C GLU A 361 2.64 -30.10 -6.72
N SER A 362 1.47 -30.53 -7.20
CA SER A 362 1.31 -31.73 -8.03
C SER A 362 1.58 -31.51 -9.52
N ASP A 363 1.91 -30.29 -9.96
CA ASP A 363 2.14 -29.98 -11.37
C ASP A 363 3.40 -30.72 -11.89
N PRO A 364 3.25 -31.68 -12.84
CA PRO A 364 4.35 -32.49 -13.33
C PRO A 364 5.40 -31.70 -14.13
N ALA A 365 5.13 -30.44 -14.48
CA ALA A 365 6.12 -29.48 -14.94
C ALA A 365 5.94 -28.14 -14.20
N PRO A 366 6.99 -27.56 -13.57
CA PRO A 366 6.81 -26.28 -12.91
C PRO A 366 6.40 -25.21 -13.94
N ARG A 367 5.17 -24.67 -13.77
CA ARG A 367 4.56 -23.51 -14.45
C ARG A 367 3.48 -23.81 -15.51
N THR A 368 3.02 -25.03 -15.75
CA THR A 368 2.00 -25.28 -16.80
C THR A 368 0.57 -25.09 -16.31
N GLU A 369 0.20 -25.57 -15.11
CA GLU A 369 -1.19 -25.50 -14.62
C GLU A 369 -1.65 -24.07 -14.30
N ASN A 370 -0.72 -23.24 -13.84
CA ASN A 370 -1.01 -21.87 -13.45
C ASN A 370 -1.35 -20.95 -14.64
N HIS A 371 -1.24 -21.43 -15.88
CA HIS A 371 -1.54 -20.64 -17.07
C HIS A 371 -3.03 -20.66 -17.44
N PHE A 372 -3.80 -21.63 -16.92
CA PHE A 372 -5.23 -21.77 -17.22
C PHE A 372 -6.10 -21.99 -15.98
N ASN A 373 -5.55 -22.50 -14.87
CA ASN A 373 -6.34 -22.87 -13.70
C ASN A 373 -6.77 -21.66 -12.85
N GLN A 374 -8.07 -21.35 -12.90
CA GLN A 374 -8.72 -20.31 -12.10
C GLN A 374 -9.67 -20.88 -11.02
N THR A 375 -9.69 -22.21 -10.84
CA THR A 375 -10.64 -22.89 -9.94
C THR A 375 -10.50 -22.45 -8.49
N ARG A 376 -9.26 -22.30 -8.00
CA ARG A 376 -8.98 -21.87 -6.61
C ARG A 376 -9.02 -20.35 -6.41
N CYS A 377 -8.48 -19.59 -7.36
CA CYS A 377 -8.42 -18.13 -7.30
C CYS A 377 -8.44 -17.55 -8.73
N PRO A 378 -9.36 -16.64 -9.08
CA PRO A 378 -9.38 -15.98 -10.38
C PRO A 378 -8.10 -15.18 -10.65
N PHE A 379 -7.63 -15.13 -11.90
CA PHE A 379 -6.48 -14.28 -12.27
C PHE A 379 -6.76 -12.78 -12.06
N SER A 380 -8.04 -12.39 -12.18
CA SER A 380 -8.55 -11.04 -11.98
C SER A 380 -8.68 -10.64 -10.50
N ALA A 381 -8.60 -11.58 -9.56
CA ALA A 381 -8.82 -11.29 -8.13
C ALA A 381 -7.87 -10.20 -7.61
N HIS A 382 -8.39 -9.30 -6.78
CA HIS A 382 -7.66 -8.10 -6.34
C HIS A 382 -6.26 -8.39 -5.78
N ILE A 383 -6.15 -9.36 -4.86
CA ILE A 383 -4.83 -9.71 -4.27
C ILE A 383 -3.90 -10.46 -5.22
N ARG A 384 -4.42 -11.00 -6.34
CA ARG A 384 -3.64 -11.71 -7.37
C ARG A 384 -3.15 -10.74 -8.44
N LYS A 385 -3.98 -9.76 -8.84
CA LYS A 385 -3.56 -8.62 -9.66
C LYS A 385 -2.48 -7.79 -8.97
N SER A 386 -2.72 -7.40 -7.71
CA SER A 386 -1.80 -6.54 -6.97
C SER A 386 -0.53 -7.25 -6.48
N ARG A 387 -0.57 -8.58 -6.32
CA ARG A 387 0.60 -9.40 -6.03
C ARG A 387 0.46 -10.78 -6.69
N PRO A 388 1.01 -10.98 -7.90
CA PRO A 388 0.77 -12.19 -8.68
C PRO A 388 1.59 -13.41 -8.26
N ARG A 389 2.57 -13.25 -7.37
CA ARG A 389 3.39 -14.36 -6.80
C ARG A 389 3.93 -15.30 -7.91
N GLY A 390 3.57 -16.58 -7.89
CA GLY A 390 3.97 -17.59 -8.85
C GLY A 390 3.41 -17.41 -10.26
N ASP A 391 2.55 -16.42 -10.51
CA ASP A 391 2.18 -16.00 -11.88
C ASP A 391 3.34 -15.33 -12.61
N LEU A 392 4.28 -14.73 -11.89
CA LEU A 392 5.46 -14.07 -12.45
C LEU A 392 6.66 -15.01 -12.43
N ASN A 393 7.54 -14.86 -13.41
CA ASN A 393 8.83 -15.55 -13.37
C ASN A 393 9.78 -14.94 -12.32
N PRO A 394 10.84 -15.63 -11.86
CA PRO A 394 11.70 -15.14 -10.78
C PRO A 394 12.35 -13.78 -11.06
N ILE A 395 12.61 -13.44 -12.33
CA ILE A 395 13.16 -12.14 -12.71
C ILE A 395 12.10 -11.05 -12.53
N GLU A 396 10.87 -11.32 -12.94
CA GLU A 396 9.73 -10.42 -12.75
C GLU A 396 9.35 -10.28 -11.28
N GLN A 397 9.42 -11.36 -10.50
CA GLN A 397 9.22 -11.32 -9.04
C GLN A 397 10.32 -10.52 -8.34
N ALA A 398 11.52 -10.48 -8.89
CA ALA A 398 12.64 -9.68 -8.38
C ALA A 398 12.49 -8.16 -8.66
N ASN A 399 11.48 -7.74 -9.44
CA ASN A 399 11.22 -6.33 -9.66
C ASN A 399 10.65 -5.65 -8.41
N ALA A 400 10.93 -4.36 -8.26
CA ALA A 400 10.56 -3.51 -7.12
C ALA A 400 9.07 -3.13 -7.06
N ASN A 401 8.16 -4.02 -7.48
CA ASN A 401 6.72 -3.74 -7.57
C ASN A 401 5.99 -4.12 -6.28
N LEU A 402 6.43 -3.54 -5.17
CA LEU A 402 5.87 -3.73 -3.84
C LEU A 402 5.60 -2.38 -3.20
N ILE A 403 4.56 -2.33 -2.39
CA ILE A 403 4.20 -1.17 -1.57
C ILE A 403 3.95 -1.63 -0.13
N LEU A 404 4.29 -0.78 0.82
CA LEU A 404 3.79 -0.89 2.20
C LEU A 404 2.47 -0.14 2.27
N ARG A 405 1.42 -0.74 2.82
CA ARG A 405 0.11 -0.07 2.93
C ARG A 405 -0.18 0.30 4.39
N ALA A 406 -0.64 1.53 4.61
CA ALA A 406 -0.98 2.06 5.94
C ALA A 406 -2.35 2.75 5.94
N SER A 407 -3.27 2.27 5.09
CA SER A 407 -4.61 2.80 4.91
C SER A 407 -5.49 2.66 6.16
N ILE A 408 -6.58 3.43 6.18
CA ILE A 408 -7.63 3.34 7.21
C ILE A 408 -9.00 3.64 6.59
N PRO A 409 -10.09 2.97 7.00
CA PRO A 409 -11.44 3.34 6.55
C PRO A 409 -11.83 4.76 6.99
N TYR A 410 -12.67 5.44 6.21
CA TYR A 410 -13.27 6.73 6.57
C TYR A 410 -14.78 6.73 6.34
N GLY A 411 -15.46 7.70 6.94
CA GLY A 411 -16.91 7.83 6.86
C GLY A 411 -17.66 6.86 7.79
N PRO A 412 -18.98 7.03 7.94
CA PRO A 412 -19.78 6.21 8.83
C PRO A 412 -20.04 4.82 8.25
N GLU A 413 -20.45 3.89 9.10
CA GLU A 413 -21.03 2.60 8.69
C GLU A 413 -22.25 2.80 7.78
N VAL A 414 -22.62 1.76 7.04
CA VAL A 414 -23.85 1.74 6.24
C VAL A 414 -25.06 1.88 7.16
N THR A 415 -25.97 2.81 6.81
CA THR A 415 -27.21 2.99 7.55
C THR A 415 -28.29 1.99 7.12
N ASP A 416 -29.28 1.72 7.97
CA ASP A 416 -30.43 0.87 7.62
C ASP A 416 -31.15 1.35 6.35
N ALA A 417 -31.20 2.67 6.13
CA ALA A 417 -31.84 3.27 4.95
C ALA A 417 -31.04 3.02 3.65
N GLU A 418 -29.70 3.13 3.71
CA GLU A 418 -28.84 2.81 2.57
C GLU A 418 -28.86 1.32 2.25
N ALA A 419 -28.83 0.46 3.28
CA ALA A 419 -28.95 -0.98 3.10
C ALA A 419 -30.30 -1.38 2.48
N ALA A 420 -31.41 -0.79 2.93
CA ALA A 420 -32.74 -1.10 2.41
C ALA A 420 -33.01 -0.56 0.99
N SER A 421 -32.28 0.48 0.56
CA SER A 421 -32.41 1.08 -0.77
C SER A 421 -31.31 0.66 -1.75
N SER A 422 -30.34 -0.12 -1.30
CA SER A 422 -29.16 -0.54 -2.07
C SER A 422 -28.45 0.63 -2.75
N THR A 423 -28.45 1.79 -2.09
CA THR A 423 -27.96 3.06 -2.64
C THR A 423 -27.15 3.80 -1.59
N THR A 424 -25.92 4.15 -1.94
CA THR A 424 -25.07 5.01 -1.11
C THR A 424 -25.63 6.44 -1.07
N SER A 425 -25.75 6.99 0.13
CA SER A 425 -26.17 8.39 0.34
C SER A 425 -25.16 9.20 1.16
N VAL A 426 -24.25 8.53 1.87
CA VAL A 426 -23.18 9.15 2.67
C VAL A 426 -21.81 8.67 2.16
N ASP A 427 -20.85 9.59 2.08
CA ASP A 427 -19.48 9.29 1.66
C ASP A 427 -18.76 8.44 2.71
N ARG A 428 -18.18 7.34 2.26
CA ARG A 428 -17.43 6.36 3.06
C ARG A 428 -16.46 5.63 2.14
N GLY A 429 -15.41 5.05 2.71
CA GLY A 429 -14.51 4.20 1.95
C GLY A 429 -13.13 4.13 2.58
N LEU A 430 -12.09 4.10 1.78
CA LEU A 430 -10.72 3.92 2.23
C LEU A 430 -9.90 5.19 2.04
N ALA A 431 -9.28 5.68 3.11
CA ALA A 431 -8.18 6.62 3.03
C ALA A 431 -6.93 5.78 2.73
N PHE A 432 -6.70 5.52 1.46
CA PHE A 432 -5.61 4.66 1.01
C PHE A 432 -4.29 5.39 1.15
N VAL A 433 -3.33 4.71 1.77
CA VAL A 433 -1.95 5.17 1.96
C VAL A 433 -1.00 4.07 1.55
N SER A 434 -0.05 4.39 0.68
CA SER A 434 1.07 3.50 0.38
C SER A 434 2.43 4.17 0.42
N TYR A 435 3.44 3.42 0.84
CA TYR A 435 4.84 3.83 0.93
C TYR A 435 5.72 3.04 -0.03
N GLN A 436 6.60 3.76 -0.71
CA GLN A 436 7.56 3.25 -1.69
C GLN A 436 8.71 4.27 -1.87
N SER A 437 9.89 3.81 -2.29
CA SER A 437 11.00 4.72 -2.61
C SER A 437 10.92 5.30 -4.02
N ASN A 438 10.05 4.75 -4.87
CA ASN A 438 9.83 5.20 -6.24
C ASN A 438 8.34 5.04 -6.60
N VAL A 439 7.67 6.15 -6.94
CA VAL A 439 6.22 6.19 -7.16
C VAL A 439 5.83 5.34 -8.38
N PHE A 440 6.61 5.42 -9.46
CA PHE A 440 6.43 4.60 -10.65
C PHE A 440 6.41 3.12 -10.30
N ASN A 441 7.50 2.59 -9.71
CA ASN A 441 7.66 1.17 -9.44
C ASN A 441 6.64 0.62 -8.43
N GLY A 442 6.16 1.45 -7.51
CA GLY A 442 5.14 1.09 -6.52
C GLY A 442 3.72 1.28 -7.05
N PHE A 443 3.01 2.26 -6.47
CA PHE A 443 1.59 2.50 -6.74
C PHE A 443 1.23 2.63 -8.22
N LEU A 444 1.97 3.41 -9.00
CA LEU A 444 1.60 3.70 -10.38
C LEU A 444 1.66 2.46 -11.25
N PHE A 445 2.73 1.67 -11.11
CA PHE A 445 2.86 0.43 -11.84
C PHE A 445 1.76 -0.55 -11.46
N LEU A 446 1.48 -0.72 -10.16
CA LEU A 446 0.40 -1.59 -9.70
C LEU A 446 -0.95 -1.17 -10.30
N GLN A 447 -1.32 0.11 -10.19
CA GLN A 447 -2.61 0.61 -10.67
C GLN A 447 -2.72 0.54 -12.20
N ASN A 448 -1.72 1.02 -12.93
CA ASN A 448 -1.78 1.15 -14.38
C ASN A 448 -1.46 -0.17 -15.10
N ALA A 449 -0.33 -0.80 -14.79
CA ALA A 449 0.18 -1.92 -15.56
C ALA A 449 -0.47 -3.26 -15.19
N TRP A 450 -1.01 -3.40 -13.97
CA TRP A 450 -1.58 -4.66 -13.48
C TRP A 450 -3.08 -4.57 -13.23
N ILE A 451 -3.50 -3.67 -12.34
CA ILE A 451 -4.89 -3.54 -11.88
C ILE A 451 -5.82 -3.11 -13.02
N ASN A 452 -5.44 -2.10 -13.80
CA ASN A 452 -6.22 -1.57 -14.92
C ASN A 452 -6.02 -2.36 -16.24
N ASP A 453 -5.01 -3.23 -16.34
CA ASP A 453 -4.73 -3.97 -17.58
C ASP A 453 -5.60 -5.23 -17.66
N ALA A 454 -6.50 -5.29 -18.64
CA ALA A 454 -7.41 -6.42 -18.84
C ALA A 454 -6.72 -7.72 -19.30
N THR A 455 -5.45 -7.65 -19.71
CA THR A 455 -4.66 -8.79 -20.21
C THR A 455 -3.66 -9.34 -19.19
N PHE A 456 -3.53 -8.67 -18.05
CA PHE A 456 -2.65 -9.08 -16.96
C PHE A 456 -3.36 -10.05 -15.98
N PRO A 457 -2.67 -11.05 -15.36
CA PRO A 457 -1.29 -11.48 -15.57
C PRO A 457 -1.02 -12.00 -16.99
N PHE A 458 0.20 -11.77 -17.48
CA PHE A 458 0.58 -12.17 -18.84
C PHE A 458 0.77 -13.69 -18.97
N GLY A 459 0.73 -14.20 -20.21
CA GLY A 459 1.05 -15.60 -20.51
C GLY A 459 -0.03 -16.61 -20.12
N LYS A 460 -1.24 -16.15 -19.76
CA LYS A 460 -2.39 -17.00 -19.47
C LYS A 460 -3.10 -17.43 -20.75
N VAL A 461 -3.72 -18.61 -20.70
CA VAL A 461 -4.49 -19.20 -21.81
C VAL A 461 -5.77 -18.43 -22.06
N ASP A 462 -6.40 -17.92 -21.00
CA ASP A 462 -7.57 -17.05 -21.07
C ASP A 462 -7.12 -15.63 -21.47
N PRO A 463 -7.44 -15.15 -22.68
CA PRO A 463 -7.05 -13.83 -23.14
C PRO A 463 -8.01 -12.73 -22.66
N THR A 464 -9.03 -13.08 -21.88
CA THR A 464 -10.17 -12.23 -21.49
C THR A 464 -10.29 -12.08 -19.97
N ILE A 465 -9.16 -12.16 -19.24
CA ILE A 465 -9.08 -12.04 -17.77
C ILE A 465 -9.93 -10.87 -17.23
N GLY A 466 -9.80 -9.71 -17.86
CA GLY A 466 -10.46 -8.49 -17.39
C GLY A 466 -9.61 -7.72 -16.38
N VAL A 467 -10.16 -6.60 -15.93
CA VAL A 467 -9.52 -5.73 -14.94
C VAL A 467 -9.69 -6.29 -13.53
N ASP A 468 -9.04 -5.69 -12.55
CA ASP A 468 -9.33 -5.93 -11.13
C ASP A 468 -10.81 -5.55 -10.82
N PRO A 469 -11.60 -6.43 -10.17
CA PRO A 469 -13.03 -6.19 -9.96
C PRO A 469 -13.36 -5.25 -8.79
N ILE A 470 -12.36 -4.84 -8.01
CA ILE A 470 -12.52 -3.93 -6.86
C ILE A 470 -12.07 -2.51 -7.24
N ILE A 471 -10.87 -2.36 -7.80
CA ILE A 471 -10.25 -1.05 -8.08
C ILE A 471 -9.74 -0.87 -9.52
N GLY A 472 -10.00 -1.83 -10.40
CA GLY A 472 -9.70 -1.70 -11.83
C GLY A 472 -10.67 -0.73 -12.51
N SER A 473 -10.14 0.23 -13.25
CA SER A 473 -10.98 1.22 -13.94
C SER A 473 -11.82 0.58 -15.04
N LEU A 474 -13.15 0.75 -14.95
CA LEU A 474 -14.06 0.30 -16.01
C LEU A 474 -14.11 1.29 -17.20
N GLY A 475 -13.53 2.49 -17.07
CA GLY A 475 -13.50 3.49 -18.14
C GLY A 475 -14.88 4.02 -18.54
N GLY A 476 -15.83 4.03 -17.60
CA GLY A 476 -17.18 4.58 -17.80
C GLY A 476 -18.19 3.63 -18.44
N GLY A 477 -17.91 2.33 -18.55
CA GLY A 477 -18.86 1.34 -19.06
C GLY A 477 -18.59 -0.08 -18.55
N PRO A 478 -19.53 -1.03 -18.74
CA PRO A 478 -19.40 -2.37 -18.19
C PRO A 478 -18.17 -3.13 -18.70
N LYS A 479 -17.60 -4.01 -17.86
CA LYS A 479 -16.48 -4.90 -18.22
C LYS A 479 -16.79 -6.34 -17.87
N ASN A 480 -16.39 -7.25 -18.74
CA ASN A 480 -16.36 -8.68 -18.44
C ASN A 480 -15.13 -9.01 -17.61
N ILE A 481 -15.33 -9.83 -16.57
CA ILE A 481 -14.29 -10.36 -15.72
C ILE A 481 -14.38 -11.88 -15.74
N SER A 482 -13.35 -12.51 -16.28
CA SER A 482 -13.28 -13.96 -16.37
C SER A 482 -12.83 -14.58 -15.06
N GLY A 483 -13.15 -15.87 -14.89
CA GLY A 483 -12.70 -16.73 -13.80
C GLY A 483 -13.37 -16.48 -12.46
N LEU A 484 -14.19 -15.43 -12.31
CA LEU A 484 -14.97 -15.18 -11.08
C LEU A 484 -15.96 -16.31 -10.81
N ASP A 485 -16.54 -16.91 -11.84
CA ASP A 485 -17.22 -18.21 -11.73
C ASP A 485 -16.18 -19.34 -11.82
N PRO A 486 -16.06 -20.21 -10.80
CA PRO A 486 -15.12 -21.35 -10.86
C PRO A 486 -15.53 -22.43 -11.86
N ALA A 487 -16.77 -22.44 -12.38
CA ALA A 487 -17.26 -23.38 -13.37
C ALA A 487 -16.73 -23.06 -14.79
N VAL A 488 -15.44 -22.72 -14.91
CA VAL A 488 -14.80 -22.56 -16.22
C VAL A 488 -14.72 -23.97 -16.85
N PRO A 489 -15.22 -24.20 -18.08
CA PRO A 489 -15.29 -25.52 -18.73
C PRO A 489 -13.93 -26.03 -19.22
N CYS A 490 -12.84 -25.57 -18.59
CA CYS A 490 -11.48 -25.65 -19.09
C CYS A 490 -10.52 -26.33 -18.10
N PRO A 491 -10.65 -27.65 -17.91
CA PRO A 491 -9.91 -28.38 -16.88
C PRO A 491 -8.45 -28.70 -17.24
N ASP A 492 -8.03 -28.59 -18.51
CA ASP A 492 -6.67 -28.93 -18.96
C ASP A 492 -6.19 -28.12 -20.19
N GLU A 493 -4.87 -28.01 -20.34
CA GLU A 493 -4.20 -27.24 -21.42
C GLU A 493 -4.62 -27.67 -22.83
N ASP A 494 -4.92 -28.96 -23.03
CA ASP A 494 -5.26 -29.55 -24.33
C ASP A 494 -6.67 -29.18 -24.83
N ASN A 495 -7.61 -28.91 -23.91
CA ASN A 495 -8.99 -28.53 -24.25
C ASN A 495 -9.26 -27.02 -24.17
N CYS A 496 -8.26 -26.21 -23.81
CA CYS A 496 -8.42 -24.80 -23.45
C CYS A 496 -7.93 -23.76 -24.46
N THR A 497 -7.36 -24.18 -25.58
CA THR A 497 -6.68 -23.23 -26.47
C THR A 497 -7.63 -22.21 -27.13
N GLY A 498 -7.55 -20.95 -26.68
CA GLY A 498 -8.17 -19.79 -27.34
C GLY A 498 -9.69 -19.68 -27.20
N GLN A 499 -10.31 -20.40 -26.26
CA GLN A 499 -11.76 -20.32 -26.05
C GLN A 499 -12.09 -19.18 -25.07
N GLN A 500 -12.81 -18.16 -25.56
CA GLN A 500 -13.42 -17.14 -24.71
C GLN A 500 -14.66 -17.75 -24.04
N ASP A 501 -14.68 -17.82 -22.72
CA ASP A 501 -15.86 -18.26 -21.97
C ASP A 501 -16.73 -17.07 -21.55
N VAL A 502 -17.26 -16.38 -22.55
CA VAL A 502 -18.18 -15.24 -22.34
C VAL A 502 -19.47 -15.63 -21.61
N SER A 503 -19.77 -16.93 -21.47
CA SER A 503 -20.95 -17.43 -20.77
C SER A 503 -20.80 -17.44 -19.24
N HIS A 504 -19.58 -17.59 -18.73
CA HIS A 504 -19.31 -17.58 -17.28
C HIS A 504 -18.54 -16.32 -16.84
N ASP A 505 -18.26 -15.40 -17.76
CA ASP A 505 -17.80 -14.05 -17.45
C ASP A 505 -18.82 -13.31 -16.57
N VAL A 506 -18.35 -12.73 -15.48
CA VAL A 506 -19.16 -11.84 -14.64
C VAL A 506 -19.02 -10.42 -15.18
N VAL A 507 -20.14 -9.80 -15.54
CA VAL A 507 -20.16 -8.44 -16.08
C VAL A 507 -20.28 -7.42 -14.96
N LEU A 508 -19.23 -6.64 -14.71
CA LEU A 508 -19.28 -5.54 -13.76
C LEU A 508 -19.98 -4.34 -14.42
N PRO A 509 -21.07 -3.82 -13.83
CA PRO A 509 -21.84 -2.75 -14.46
C PRO A 509 -21.29 -1.35 -14.17
N ARG A 510 -20.44 -1.20 -13.15
CA ARG A 510 -19.90 0.07 -12.64
C ARG A 510 -18.68 -0.15 -11.77
N ASP A 511 -17.90 0.90 -11.55
CA ASP A 511 -16.90 0.92 -10.50
C ASP A 511 -17.59 0.94 -9.12
N PHE A 512 -17.22 0.03 -8.22
CA PHE A 512 -17.68 0.04 -6.83
C PHE A 512 -16.81 0.92 -5.94
N VAL A 513 -15.61 1.24 -6.42
CA VAL A 513 -14.69 2.19 -5.81
C VAL A 513 -14.57 3.41 -6.71
N VAL A 514 -14.91 4.58 -6.17
CA VAL A 514 -14.83 5.85 -6.88
C VAL A 514 -13.71 6.69 -6.30
N SER A 515 -12.70 7.00 -7.10
CA SER A 515 -11.64 7.91 -6.68
C SER A 515 -12.18 9.32 -6.44
N ARG A 516 -11.93 9.85 -5.24
CA ARG A 516 -12.14 11.24 -4.85
C ARG A 516 -10.84 12.05 -4.87
N GLY A 517 -9.79 11.50 -5.49
CA GLY A 517 -8.50 12.13 -5.67
C GLY A 517 -7.52 11.90 -4.53
N GLY A 518 -6.38 12.55 -4.63
CA GLY A 518 -5.28 12.40 -3.70
C GLY A 518 -4.07 13.21 -4.12
N GLU A 519 -2.91 12.87 -3.57
CA GLU A 519 -1.64 13.54 -3.87
C GLU A 519 -0.46 12.62 -3.53
N TYR A 520 0.69 12.87 -4.17
CA TYR A 520 1.97 12.28 -3.81
C TYR A 520 2.74 13.20 -2.87
N PHE A 521 3.18 12.63 -1.75
CA PHE A 521 3.99 13.32 -0.75
C PHE A 521 5.33 12.62 -0.57
N PHE A 522 6.30 13.36 -0.06
CA PHE A 522 7.53 12.83 0.50
C PHE A 522 7.45 12.91 2.02
N VAL A 523 7.66 11.79 2.70
CA VAL A 523 7.80 11.69 4.16
C VAL A 523 9.28 11.75 4.50
N PRO A 524 9.82 12.91 4.90
CA PRO A 524 11.22 13.02 5.27
C PRO A 524 11.54 12.22 6.54
N SER A 525 12.79 11.78 6.68
CA SER A 525 13.32 11.32 7.96
C SER A 525 13.42 12.48 8.96
N LEU A 526 13.67 12.20 10.24
CA LEU A 526 13.79 13.26 11.25
C LEU A 526 14.97 14.19 10.98
N SER A 527 16.11 13.64 10.54
CA SER A 527 17.23 14.44 10.04
C SER A 527 16.83 15.23 8.80
N GLY A 528 16.08 14.62 7.87
CA GLY A 528 15.55 15.29 6.69
C GLY A 528 14.65 16.49 7.01
N ILE A 529 13.77 16.37 8.02
CA ILE A 529 12.93 17.49 8.50
C ILE A 529 13.81 18.62 9.02
N ASN A 530 14.84 18.29 9.80
CA ASN A 530 15.78 19.29 10.31
C ASN A 530 16.50 20.02 9.17
N ASP A 531 16.93 19.31 8.13
CA ASP A 531 17.63 19.88 6.98
C ASP A 531 16.71 20.76 6.13
N ILE A 532 15.50 20.26 5.80
CA ILE A 532 14.46 21.02 5.09
C ILE A 532 14.15 22.32 5.83
N ALA A 533 14.02 22.26 7.16
CA ALA A 533 13.75 23.43 8.00
C ALA A 533 14.95 24.38 8.16
N SER A 534 16.16 23.95 7.78
CA SER A 534 17.40 24.72 7.92
C SER A 534 17.92 25.37 6.64
N GLU A 535 17.42 24.96 5.46
CA GLU A 535 17.65 25.71 4.22
C GLU A 535 17.15 27.17 4.30
#